data_AF-A0A971THC6-F1
#
_entry.id   AF-A0A971THC6-F1
#
_cell.length_a   1.000
_cell.length_b   1.000
_cell.length_c   1.000
_cell.angle_alpha   90.00
_cell.angle_beta   90.00
_cell.angle_gamma   90.00
#
_symmetry.space_group_name_H-M   'P 1'
#
loop_
_entity.id
_entity.type
_entity.pdbx_description
1 polymer ?
#
loop_
_entity_poly.entity_id
_entity_poly.type
_entity_poly.pdbx_seq_one_letter_code
_entity_poly.pdbx_strand_id
1 'polypeptide(L)' 'MIEALRNEVCRVNRLLPATGLVTMHSGNASGYDPEQGRVVIKPSGVDYDSLTPEM' A
#
# COMPACT_ATOMS: atom_id res chain seq x y z
N MET A 1 12.18 -6.69 8.33
CA MET A 1 12.82 -5.89 7.27
C MET A 1 11.75 -5.16 6.48
N ILE A 2 11.97 -3.87 6.23
CA ILE A 2 11.00 -2.95 5.61
C ILE A 2 10.43 -3.45 4.26
N GLU A 3 11.15 -4.33 3.57
CA GLU A 3 10.73 -5.01 2.34
C GLU A 3 9.46 -5.87 2.54
N ALA A 4 9.38 -6.62 3.64
CA ALA A 4 8.19 -7.42 3.94
C ALA A 4 6.97 -6.54 4.20
N LEU A 5 7.17 -5.40 4.89
CA LEU A 5 6.12 -4.43 5.15
C LEU A 5 5.64 -3.75 3.86
N ARG A 6 6.56 -3.40 2.95
CA ARG A 6 6.25 -2.87 1.61
C ARG A 6 5.42 -3.85 0.79
N ASN A 7 5.80 -5.13 0.78
CA ASN A 7 5.04 -6.18 0.12
C ASN A 7 3.61 -6.28 0.65
N GLU A 8 3.44 -6.25 1.97
CA GLU A 8 2.12 -6.33 2.59
C GLU A 8 1.26 -5.08 2.32
N VAL A 9 1.84 -3.89 2.44
CA VAL A 9 1.14 -2.63 2.12
C VAL A 9 0.72 -2.61 0.65
N CYS A 10 1.59 -3.02 -0.27
CA CYS A 10 1.26 -3.13 -1.69
C CYS A 10 0.10 -4.11 -1.94
N ARG A 11 0.17 -5.32 -1.35
CA ARG A 11 -0.87 -6.35 -1.44
C ARG A 11 -2.22 -5.86 -0.93
N VAL A 12 -2.25 -5.23 0.24
CA VAL A 12 -3.49 -4.69 0.83
C VAL A 12 -4.08 -3.59 -0.05
N ASN A 13 -3.25 -2.66 -0.54
CA ASN A 13 -3.75 -1.61 -1.43
C ASN A 13 -4.32 -2.15 -2.74
N ARG A 14 -3.71 -3.18 -3.35
CA ARG A 14 -4.26 -3.88 -4.52
C ARG A 14 -5.58 -4.62 -4.23
N LEU A 15 -5.77 -5.10 -3.01
CA LEU A 15 -7.02 -5.75 -2.60
C LEU A 15 -8.18 -4.77 -2.42
N LEU A 16 -7.95 -3.52 -2.03
CA LEU A 16 -9.01 -2.52 -1.82
C LEU A 16 -9.97 -2.39 -3.02
N PRO A 17 -9.49 -2.18 -4.28
CA PRO A 17 -10.39 -2.15 -5.44
C PRO A 17 -10.93 -3.55 -5.77
N ALA A 18 -10.14 -4.60 -5.60
CA ALA A 18 -10.54 -5.98 -5.91
C ALA A 18 -11.71 -6.48 -5.02
N THR A 19 -11.84 -5.95 -3.82
CA THR A 19 -12.94 -6.25 -2.88
C THR A 19 -14.09 -5.25 -2.95
N GLY A 20 -14.01 -4.24 -3.84
CA GLY A 20 -15.04 -3.21 -3.98
C GLY A 20 -15.13 -2.23 -2.80
N LEU A 21 -14.10 -2.15 -1.95
CA LEU A 21 -14.08 -1.23 -0.80
C LEU A 21 -13.81 0.22 -1.20
N VAL A 22 -13.22 0.45 -2.36
CA VAL A 22 -12.86 1.77 -2.88
C VAL A 22 -13.23 1.89 -4.36
N THR A 23 -13.41 3.12 -4.83
CA THR A 23 -13.61 3.42 -6.25
C THR A 23 -12.59 4.47 -6.73
N MET A 24 -12.24 4.43 -8.02
CA MET A 24 -11.25 5.33 -8.63
C MET A 24 -9.94 5.35 -7.80
N HIS A 25 -9.46 6.52 -7.41
CA HIS A 25 -8.23 6.68 -6.61
C HIS A 25 -8.48 6.82 -5.10
N SER A 26 -9.71 6.60 -4.63
CA SER A 26 -10.04 6.74 -3.21
C SER A 26 -9.39 5.65 -2.35
N GLY A 27 -9.17 5.96 -1.07
CA GLY A 27 -8.61 5.03 -0.08
C GLY A 27 -7.10 4.85 -0.16
N ASN A 28 -6.54 4.33 0.93
CA ASN A 28 -5.17 3.84 1.02
C ASN A 28 -5.02 3.02 2.30
N ALA A 29 -4.01 2.15 2.33
CA ALA A 29 -3.53 1.50 3.54
C ALA A 29 -2.04 1.83 3.76
N SER A 30 -1.65 1.90 5.02
CA SER A 30 -0.27 2.08 5.46
C SER A 30 0.10 1.02 6.49
N GLY A 31 1.41 0.82 6.69
CA GLY A 31 1.98 -0.04 7.69
C GLY A 31 3.06 0.70 8.49
N TYR A 32 3.19 0.37 9.78
CA TYR A 32 4.17 0.97 10.67
C TYR A 32 5.26 -0.04 11.03
N ASP A 33 6.52 0.35 10.84
CA ASP A 33 7.70 -0.38 11.29
C ASP A 33 8.16 0.19 12.66
N PRO A 34 7.90 -0.50 13.78
CA PRO A 34 8.27 -0.02 15.11
C PRO A 34 9.77 -0.07 15.37
N GLU A 35 10.52 -0.94 14.68
CA GLU A 35 11.97 -1.06 14.87
C GLU A 35 12.68 0.16 14.29
N GLN A 36 12.19 0.67 13.15
CA GLN A 36 12.78 1.80 12.45
C GLN A 36 12.03 3.13 12.67
N GLY A 37 10.86 3.10 13.31
CA GLY A 37 10.00 4.27 13.49
C GLY A 37 9.49 4.85 12.17
N ARG A 38 9.23 3.99 11.16
CA ARG A 38 8.86 4.40 9.79
C ARG A 38 7.44 4.01 9.44
N VAL A 39 6.79 4.80 8.60
CA VAL A 39 5.51 4.46 7.98
C VAL A 39 5.73 4.18 6.51
N VAL A 40 5.21 3.05 6.04
CA VAL A 40 5.11 2.70 4.62
C VAL A 40 3.67 2.92 4.19
N ILE A 41 3.45 3.73 3.16
CA ILE A 41 2.11 4.09 2.67
C ILE A 41 2.11 4.10 1.15
N LYS A 42 0.94 3.82 0.55
CA LYS A 42 0.72 3.95 -0.90
C LYS A 42 1.13 5.36 -1.41
N PRO A 43 1.86 5.48 -2.52
CA PRO A 43 2.12 6.76 -3.17
C PRO A 43 0.84 7.37 -3.75
N SER A 44 0.75 8.70 -3.73
CA SER A 44 -0.36 9.44 -4.32
C SER A 44 -0.26 9.47 -5.85
N GLY A 45 -1.40 9.44 -6.54
CA GLY A 45 -1.46 9.54 -8.01
C GLY A 45 -1.01 8.28 -8.77
N VAL A 46 -0.82 7.16 -8.08
CA VAL A 46 -0.48 5.87 -8.70
C VAL A 46 -1.70 4.94 -8.68
N ASP A 47 -1.99 4.34 -9.83
CA ASP A 47 -3.06 3.36 -9.98
C ASP A 47 -2.78 2.09 -9.18
N TYR A 48 -3.82 1.50 -8.61
CA TYR A 48 -3.69 0.32 -7.76
C TYR A 48 -3.02 -0.86 -8.50
N ASP A 49 -3.35 -1.05 -9.77
CA ASP A 49 -2.82 -2.15 -10.58
C ASP A 49 -1.34 -1.97 -10.94
N SER A 50 -0.83 -0.74 -10.94
CA SER A 50 0.58 -0.43 -11.23
C SER A 50 1.46 -0.36 -9.98
N LEU A 51 0.89 -0.43 -8.77
CA LEU A 51 1.64 -0.40 -7.51
C LEU A 51 2.67 -1.53 -7.45
N THR A 52 3.92 -1.22 -7.16
CA THR A 52 4.95 -2.22 -6.86
C THR A 52 5.48 -2.00 -5.44
N PRO A 53 5.99 -3.03 -4.75
CA PRO A 53 6.56 -2.89 -3.41
C PRO A 53 7.73 -1.90 -3.32
N GLU A 54 8.42 -1.62 -4.42
CA GLU A 54 9.60 -0.74 -4.47
C GLU A 54 9.27 0.74 -4.64
N MET A 55 8.04 1.07 -5.07
CA MET A 55 7.52 2.45 -5.17
C MET A 55 7.27 3.06 -3.79
#